data_AF-A0A0J7JTU3-F1
#
_entry.id   AF-A0A0J7JTU3-F1
#
_cell.length_a   1.000
_cell.length_b   1.000
_cell.length_c   1.000
_cell.angle_alpha   90.00
_cell.angle_beta   90.00
_cell.angle_gamma   90.00
#
_symmetry.space_group_name_H-M   'P 1'
#
loop_
_entity.id
_entity.type
_entity.pdbx_description
1 polymer ?
#
loop_
_entity_poly.entity_id
_entity_poly.type
_entity_poly.pdbx_seq_one_letter_code
_entity_poly.pdbx_strand_id
1 'polypeptide(L)'
;MDILGPLPSTRSGNRFLLIIVDCFTKWMEAFPLKYIRAKTVAEVFVSQFIFRHGVPTDVHTDQGKNFESRLFSELMGLLGIKKTLLLFILSLMGKLNASIRQ
;
A
#
# COMPACT_ATOMS: atom_id res chain seq x y z
N MET A 1 -2.71 3.14 2.77
CA MET A 1 -1.81 2.29 1.97
C MET A 1 -0.58 3.09 1.64
N ASP A 2 0.59 2.50 1.87
CA ASP A 2 1.90 3.14 1.74
C ASP A 2 2.93 2.10 1.28
N ILE A 3 4.11 2.52 0.82
CA ILE A 3 5.21 1.66 0.42
C ILE A 3 6.44 1.95 1.28
N LEU A 4 6.89 0.95 2.04
CA LEU A 4 8.13 1.02 2.78
C LEU A 4 9.29 0.46 1.94
N GLY A 5 10.40 1.21 1.88
CA GLY A 5 11.67 0.76 1.31
C GLY A 5 12.48 1.88 0.66
N PRO A 6 13.59 1.56 -0.03
CA PRO A 6 14.12 0.21 -0.21
C PRO A 6 14.65 -0.41 1.11
N LEU A 7 14.42 -1.70 1.29
CA LEU A 7 14.91 -2.57 2.37
C LEU A 7 16.00 -3.52 1.86
N PRO A 8 16.77 -4.17 2.73
CA PRO A 8 17.68 -5.25 2.33
C PRO A 8 16.95 -6.30 1.48
N SER A 9 17.61 -6.75 0.42
CA SER A 9 16.97 -7.67 -0.53
C SER A 9 16.80 -9.05 0.07
N THR A 10 15.61 -9.63 -0.07
CA THR A 10 15.40 -11.05 0.20
C THR A 10 16.08 -11.91 -0.88
N ARG A 11 16.22 -13.22 -0.65
CA ARG A 11 16.67 -14.19 -1.68
C ARG A 11 15.83 -14.16 -2.95
N SER A 12 14.54 -13.83 -2.82
CA SER A 12 13.59 -13.68 -3.92
C SER A 12 13.64 -12.31 -4.63
N GLY A 13 14.48 -11.39 -4.15
CA GLY A 13 14.68 -10.06 -4.72
C GLY A 13 13.66 -9.01 -4.30
N ASN A 14 12.87 -9.27 -3.24
CA ASN A 14 11.94 -8.28 -2.70
C ASN A 14 12.72 -7.21 -1.94
N ARG A 15 12.38 -5.94 -2.18
CA ARG A 15 13.06 -4.78 -1.58
C ARG A 15 12.10 -3.74 -1.02
N PHE A 16 10.80 -3.93 -1.19
CA PHE A 16 9.79 -2.99 -0.73
C PHE A 16 8.65 -3.76 -0.06
N LEU A 17 7.88 -3.08 0.78
CA LEU A 17 6.65 -3.60 1.38
C LEU A 17 5.50 -2.66 1.03
N LEU A 18 4.44 -3.20 0.42
CA LEU A 18 3.15 -2.51 0.36
C LEU A 18 2.46 -2.71 1.70
N ILE A 19 2.17 -1.62 2.39
CA ILE A 19 1.52 -1.66 3.69
C ILE A 19 0.09 -1.17 3.54
N ILE A 20 -0.86 -1.97 4.00
CA ILE A 20 -2.28 -1.64 4.06
C ILE A 20 -2.71 -1.72 5.51
N VAL A 21 -3.37 -0.67 5.98
CA VAL A 21 -3.88 -0.58 7.35
C VAL A 21 -5.38 -0.33 7.25
N ASP A 22 -6.15 -1.16 7.94
CA ASP A 22 -7.55 -0.89 8.20
C ASP A 22 -7.66 0.13 9.34
N CYS A 23 -8.22 1.30 9.03
CA CYS A 23 -8.37 2.38 10.00
C CYS A 23 -9.36 2.06 11.13
N PHE A 24 -10.30 1.12 10.95
CA PHE A 24 -11.28 0.76 11.97
C PHE A 24 -10.68 -0.22 12.98
N THR A 25 -10.21 -1.38 12.52
CA THR A 25 -9.66 -2.41 13.39
C THR A 25 -8.23 -2.15 13.84
N LYS A 26 -7.53 -1.20 13.19
CA LYS A 26 -6.07 -1.01 13.28
C LYS A 26 -5.26 -2.22 12.84
N TRP A 27 -5.88 -3.18 12.15
CA TRP A 27 -5.19 -4.31 11.55
C TRP A 27 -4.30 -3.85 10.40
N MET A 28 -3.08 -4.37 10.35
CA MET A 28 -2.09 -4.02 9.33
C MET A 28 -1.61 -5.27 8.61
N GLU A 29 -1.51 -5.17 7.28
CA GLU A 29 -0.89 -6.18 6.43
C GLU A 29 0.22 -5.57 5.59
N ALA A 30 1.32 -6.33 5.44
CA ALA A 30 2.48 -5.95 4.66
C ALA A 30 2.75 -7.00 3.58
N PHE A 31 2.81 -6.56 2.33
CA PHE A 31 3.01 -7.42 1.17
C PHE A 31 4.38 -7.13 0.52
N PRO A 32 5.24 -8.14 0.32
CA PRO A 32 6.55 -7.93 -0.27
C PRO A 32 6.47 -7.62 -1.76
N LEU A 33 7.22 -6.61 -2.19
CA LEU A 33 7.31 -6.14 -3.57
C LEU A 33 8.77 -6.12 -4.04
N LYS A 34 8.98 -6.54 -5.30
CA LYS A 34 10.27 -6.38 -6.01
C LYS A 34 10.44 -4.97 -6.59
N TYR A 35 9.33 -4.40 -7.08
CA TYR A 35 9.30 -3.11 -7.75
C TYR A 35 8.11 -2.30 -7.26
N ILE A 36 8.29 -0.99 -7.18
CA ILE A 36 7.23 -0.04 -6.81
C ILE A 36 6.40 0.41 -8.02
N ARG A 37 6.26 -0.41 -9.07
CA ARG A 37 5.48 0.01 -10.25
C ARG A 37 3.99 0.00 -9.93
N ALA A 38 3.25 0.97 -10.45
CA ALA A 38 1.79 1.05 -10.28
C ALA A 38 1.06 -0.27 -10.57
N LYS A 39 1.43 -0.96 -11.66
CA LYS A 39 0.88 -2.28 -12.01
C LYS A 39 1.12 -3.32 -10.92
N THR A 40 2.35 -3.44 -10.43
CA THR A 40 2.71 -4.40 -9.38
C THR A 40 1.94 -4.11 -8.09
N VAL A 41 1.80 -2.84 -7.72
CA VAL A 41 1.03 -2.42 -6.54
C VAL A 41 -0.46 -2.75 -6.70
N ALA A 42 -1.05 -2.43 -7.86
CA ALA A 42 -2.44 -2.74 -8.19
C ALA A 42 -2.73 -4.24 -8.18
N GLU A 43 -1.87 -5.05 -8.79
CA GLU A 43 -1.99 -6.52 -8.82
C GLU A 43 -1.99 -7.10 -7.40
N VAL A 44 -1.05 -6.67 -6.55
CA VAL A 44 -0.99 -7.12 -5.16
C VAL A 44 -2.19 -6.64 -4.36
N PHE A 45 -2.59 -5.38 -4.51
CA PHE A 45 -3.77 -4.83 -3.84
C PHE A 45 -5.04 -5.62 -4.17
N VAL A 46 -5.29 -5.91 -5.44
CA VAL A 46 -6.48 -6.65 -5.87
C VAL A 46 -6.39 -8.12 -5.44
N SER A 47 -5.30 -8.80 -5.80
CA SER A 47 -5.18 -10.25 -5.61
C SER A 47 -4.97 -10.68 -4.16
N GLN A 48 -4.29 -9.84 -3.35
CA GLN A 48 -3.96 -10.20 -1.97
C GLN A 48 -4.89 -9.54 -0.96
N PHE A 49 -5.33 -8.29 -1.18
CA PHE A 49 -6.17 -7.60 -0.20
C PHE A 49 -7.66 -7.70 -0.57
N ILE A 50 -8.05 -7.18 -1.73
CA ILE A 50 -9.48 -7.14 -2.12
C ILE A 50 -10.08 -8.54 -2.20
N PHE A 51 -9.35 -9.51 -2.76
CA PHE A 51 -9.86 -10.88 -2.86
C PHE A 51 -10.21 -11.51 -1.50
N ARG A 52 -9.53 -11.12 -0.42
CA ARG A 52 -9.77 -11.66 0.93
C ARG A 52 -10.75 -10.83 1.75
N HIS A 53 -10.69 -9.50 1.63
CA HIS A 53 -11.41 -8.58 2.53
C HIS A 53 -12.57 -7.83 1.84
N GLY A 54 -12.69 -7.98 0.52
CA GLY A 54 -13.62 -7.21 -0.30
C GLY A 54 -13.07 -5.83 -0.70
N VAL A 55 -13.91 -5.07 -1.39
CA VAL A 55 -13.56 -3.74 -1.90
C VAL A 55 -13.75 -2.71 -0.79
N PRO A 56 -12.71 -1.94 -0.41
CA PRO A 56 -12.86 -0.88 0.59
C PRO A 56 -13.60 0.33 0.01
N THR A 57 -14.34 1.05 0.84
CA THR A 57 -15.03 2.30 0.41
C THR A 57 -14.03 3.43 0.13
N ASP A 58 -13.02 3.56 0.99
CA ASP A 58 -12.02 4.63 0.92
C ASP A 58 -10.61 4.04 0.98
N VAL A 59 -9.74 4.56 0.13
CA VAL A 59 -8.31 4.26 0.17
C VAL A 59 -7.53 5.53 0.40
N HIS A 60 -6.81 5.55 1.52
CA HIS A 60 -5.93 6.65 1.88
C HIS A 60 -4.50 6.32 1.47
N THR A 61 -3.85 7.14 0.65
CA THR A 61 -2.44 6.96 0.28
C THR A 61 -1.63 8.22 0.59
N ASP A 62 -0.33 8.05 0.84
CA ASP A 62 0.60 9.15 0.72
C ASP A 62 0.86 9.42 -0.78
N GLN A 63 1.29 10.62 -1.15
CA GLN A 63 1.39 11.09 -2.55
C GLN A 63 2.51 10.42 -3.36
N GLY A 64 2.82 9.15 -3.11
CA GLY A 64 3.75 8.39 -3.94
C GLY A 64 3.25 8.34 -5.39
N LYS A 65 4.15 8.66 -6.36
CA LYS A 65 3.85 8.66 -7.81
C LYS A 65 3.15 7.38 -8.33
N ASN A 66 3.29 6.27 -7.61
CA ASN A 66 2.69 4.99 -7.95
C ASN A 66 1.18 4.96 -7.70
N PHE A 67 0.71 5.64 -6.64
CA PHE A 67 -0.71 5.78 -6.28
C PHE A 67 -1.40 6.95 -7.01
N GLU A 68 -0.61 7.79 -7.70
CA GLU A 68 -1.08 8.86 -8.60
C GLU A 68 -1.08 8.46 -10.08
N SER A 69 -0.77 7.20 -10.39
CA SER A 69 -0.78 6.74 -11.79
C SER A 69 -2.20 6.66 -12.36
N ARG A 70 -2.34 6.91 -13.66
CA ARG A 70 -3.60 6.74 -14.40
C ARG A 70 -4.22 5.36 -14.18
N LEU A 71 -3.39 4.31 -14.17
CA LEU A 71 -3.81 2.94 -13.88
C LEU A 71 -4.52 2.84 -12.52
N PHE A 72 -3.91 3.42 -11.49
CA PHE A 72 -4.47 3.34 -10.15
C PHE A 72 -5.79 4.13 -10.05
N SER A 73 -5.86 5.30 -10.67
CA SER A 73 -7.10 6.09 -10.75
C SER A 73 -8.22 5.35 -11.49
N GLU A 74 -7.93 4.72 -12.63
CA GLU A 74 -8.91 3.90 -13.36
C GLU A 74 -9.37 2.70 -12.53
N LEU A 75 -8.45 2.01 -11.85
CA LEU A 75 -8.78 0.91 -10.94
C LEU A 75 -9.71 1.35 -9.80
N MET A 76 -9.42 2.48 -9.14
CA MET A 76 -10.28 3.01 -8.08
C MET A 76 -11.67 3.34 -8.63
N GLY A 77 -11.75 3.94 -9.82
CA GLY A 77 -13.02 4.26 -10.49
C GLY A 77 -13.85 3.01 -10.82
N LEU A 78 -13.23 1.97 -11.36
CA LEU A 78 -13.89 0.70 -11.67
C LEU A 78 -14.44 -0.01 -10.43
N LEU A 79 -13.71 0.11 -9.32
CA LEU A 79 -14.10 -0.51 -8.05
C LEU A 79 -14.99 0.38 -7.19
N GLY A 80 -15.29 1.61 -7.62
CA GLY A 80 -16.08 2.57 -6.83
C GLY A 80 -15.38 3.05 -5.55
N ILE A 81 -14.05 2.98 -5.49
CA ILE A 81 -13.25 3.34 -4.33
C ILE A 81 -12.96 4.83 -4.35
N LYS A 82 -13.20 5.52 -3.23
CA LYS A 82 -12.80 6.92 -3.07
C LYS A 82 -11.34 7.01 -2.62
N LYS A 83 -10.50 7.63 -3.45
CA LYS A 83 -9.12 7.94 -3.07
C LYS A 83 -9.07 9.24 -2.28
N THR A 84 -8.40 9.24 -1.13
CA THR A 84 -8.17 10.43 -0.32
C THR A 84 -6.70 10.53 0.07
N LEU A 85 -6.17 11.76 0.19
CA LEU A 85 -4.78 12.02 0.59
C LEU A 85 -4.76 12.42 2.06
N LEU A 86 -4.00 11.69 2.90
CA LEU A 86 -3.86 12.01 4.32
C LEU A 86 -2.40 12.00 4.76
N LEU A 87 -1.94 13.12 5.33
CA LEU A 87 -0.62 13.26 5.96
C LEU A 87 -0.48 12.44 7.26
N PHE A 88 -1.58 11.90 7.78
CA PHE A 88 -1.62 11.23 9.09
C PHE A 88 -0.96 9.84 9.10
N ILE A 89 -0.91 9.15 7.95
CA ILE A 89 -0.31 7.80 7.85
C ILE A 89 1.22 7.87 8.00
N LEU A 90 1.86 8.98 7.62
CA LEU A 90 3.30 9.18 7.80
C LEU A 90 3.75 9.08 9.26
N SER A 91 2.92 9.51 10.22
CA SER A 91 3.23 9.40 11.66
C SER A 91 3.20 7.95 12.14
N LEU A 92 2.23 7.16 11.67
CA LEU A 92 2.13 5.73 12.01
C LEU A 92 3.25 4.92 11.32
N MET A 93 3.56 5.25 10.07
CA MET A 93 4.65 4.66 9.30
C MET A 93 6.03 5.02 9.86
N GLY A 94 6.21 6.24 10.37
CA GLY A 94 7.43 6.66 11.08
C GLY A 94 7.69 5.80 12.32
N LYS A 95 6.64 5.52 13.11
CA LYS A 95 6.72 4.61 14.26
C LYS A 95 7.03 3.17 13.84
N LEU A 96 6.41 2.70 12.76
CA LEU A 96 6.66 1.35 12.25
C LEU A 96 8.09 1.21 11.69
N ASN A 97 8.57 2.20 10.94
CA ASN A 97 9.92 2.22 10.38
C ASN A 97 10.99 2.27 11.49
N ALA A 98 10.71 2.96 12.60
CA ALA A 98 11.56 2.92 13.80
C ALA A 98 11.56 1.53 14.46
N SER A 99 10.41 0.86 14.52
CA SER A 99 10.29 -0.49 15.11
C SER A 99 10.88 -1.61 14.24
N ILE A 100 10.93 -1.45 12.91
CA ILE A 100 11.51 -2.46 12.00
C ILE A 100 13.05 -2.37 11.93
N ARG A 101 13.62 -1.22 12.32
CA ARG A 101 15.07 -0.96 12.28
C ARG A 101 15.81 -1.24 13.60
N GLN A 102 15.10 -1.57 14.67
CA GLN A 102 15.66 -2.06 15.94
C GLN A 102 15.65 -3.59 15.95
#